data_AF-A0A543KLJ6-F1
#
_entry.id   AF-A0A543KLJ6-F1
#
_cell.length_a   1.000
_cell.length_b   1.000
_cell.length_c   1.000
_cell.angle_alpha   90.00
_cell.angle_beta   90.00
_cell.angle_gamma   90.00
#
_symmetry.space_group_name_H-M   'P 1'
#
loop_
_entity.id
_entity.type
_entity.pdbx_description
1 polymer ?
#
loop_
_entity_poly.entity_id
_entity_poly.type
_entity_poly.pdbx_seq_one_letter_code
_entity_poly.pdbx_strand_id
1 'polypeptide(L)'
;MTSPAPTRPRRTPLRSMLLGGLVPSAPLVVLVPLLTWAAAGPWAAVSALLGAVLSVVVFVLGVVGIKGVLTGPTASTMAGAFGVFVLQLAALAAVIWSLGQTTWLEVVPLAIAFILVGMVFQAGLVVGYLRIRTPLDVTLPGETR
;
A
#
# COMPACT_ATOMS: atom_id res chain seq x y z
N MET A 1 -40.74 16.43 -19.14
CA MET A 1 -39.82 15.30 -19.45
C MET A 1 -38.43 15.72 -19.02
N THR A 2 -37.92 15.21 -17.90
CA THR A 2 -36.58 15.51 -17.41
C THR A 2 -35.58 14.54 -18.06
N SER A 3 -34.61 15.07 -18.80
CA SER A 3 -33.51 14.26 -19.36
C SER A 3 -32.77 13.55 -18.23
N PRO A 4 -32.41 12.26 -18.37
CA PRO A 4 -31.60 11.57 -17.39
C PRO A 4 -30.26 12.31 -17.26
N ALA A 5 -29.92 12.72 -16.03
CA ALA A 5 -28.65 13.36 -15.75
C ALA A 5 -27.50 12.42 -16.20
N PRO A 6 -26.47 12.95 -16.89
CA PRO A 6 -25.38 12.12 -17.38
C PRO A 6 -24.68 11.43 -16.20
N THR A 7 -24.69 10.10 -16.20
CA THR A 7 -23.97 9.26 -15.25
C THR A 7 -22.47 9.52 -15.43
N ARG A 8 -21.87 10.31 -14.51
CA ARG A 8 -20.41 10.49 -14.50
C ARG A 8 -19.73 9.13 -14.29
N PRO A 9 -18.72 8.77 -15.09
CA PRO A 9 -17.96 7.55 -14.87
C PRO A 9 -17.35 7.55 -13.47
N ARG A 10 -17.60 6.49 -12.70
CA ARG A 10 -17.02 6.28 -11.38
C ARG A 10 -15.51 6.07 -11.52
N ARG A 11 -14.73 7.16 -11.49
CA ARG A 11 -13.26 7.07 -11.51
C ARG A 11 -12.77 6.39 -10.23
N THR A 12 -12.23 5.18 -10.36
CA THR A 12 -11.67 4.46 -9.21
C THR A 12 -10.36 5.14 -8.77
N PRO A 13 -10.19 5.48 -7.47
CA PRO A 13 -9.01 6.19 -6.97
C PRO A 13 -7.70 5.39 -7.03
N LEU A 14 -7.78 4.11 -7.41
CA LEU A 14 -6.71 3.11 -7.29
C LEU A 14 -5.40 3.52 -7.96
N ARG A 15 -5.44 4.06 -9.18
CA ARG A 15 -4.23 4.44 -9.92
C ARG A 15 -3.47 5.56 -9.22
N SER A 16 -4.18 6.57 -8.71
CA SER A 16 -3.56 7.69 -7.98
C SER A 16 -2.97 7.22 -6.67
N MET A 17 -3.66 6.32 -5.96
CA MET A 17 -3.16 5.73 -4.73
C MET A 17 -1.89 4.92 -4.99
N LEU A 18 -1.91 3.99 -5.96
CA LEU A 18 -0.74 3.18 -6.31
C LEU A 18 0.45 4.02 -6.74
N LEU A 19 0.24 5.05 -7.57
CA LEU A 19 1.32 5.98 -7.94
C LEU A 19 1.80 6.78 -6.72
N GLY A 20 0.88 7.21 -5.87
CA GLY A 20 1.18 7.90 -4.62
C GLY A 20 2.05 7.07 -3.70
N GLY A 21 1.85 5.75 -3.63
CA GLY A 21 2.68 4.82 -2.84
C GLY A 21 4.00 4.45 -3.52
N LEU A 22 3.97 4.05 -4.79
CA LEU A 22 5.12 3.52 -5.53
C LEU A 22 6.20 4.57 -5.81
N VAL A 23 5.81 5.77 -6.24
CA VAL A 23 6.75 6.82 -6.62
C VAL A 23 7.68 7.22 -5.45
N PRO A 24 7.19 7.52 -4.24
CA PRO A 24 8.07 7.83 -3.12
C PRO A 24 8.79 6.62 -2.53
N SER A 25 8.26 5.40 -2.67
CA SER A 25 8.92 4.18 -2.18
C SER A 25 10.06 3.70 -3.09
N ALA A 26 9.96 3.94 -4.40
CA ALA A 26 10.94 3.48 -5.39
C ALA A 26 12.40 3.86 -5.07
N PRO A 27 12.75 5.12 -4.72
CA PRO A 27 14.13 5.45 -4.37
C PRO A 27 14.60 4.72 -3.10
N LEU A 28 13.72 4.42 -2.15
CA LEU A 28 14.08 3.74 -0.91
C LEU A 28 14.47 2.27 -1.13
N VAL A 29 13.89 1.61 -2.14
CA VAL A 29 14.28 0.24 -2.52
C VAL A 29 15.75 0.18 -2.94
N VAL A 30 16.34 1.29 -3.40
CA VAL A 30 17.76 1.38 -3.77
C VAL A 30 18.59 1.98 -2.64
N LEU A 31 18.13 3.09 -2.06
CA LEU A 31 18.89 3.82 -1.04
C LEU A 31 19.06 3.03 0.25
N VAL A 32 18.00 2.36 0.73
CA VAL A 32 18.08 1.63 2.00
C VAL A 32 19.10 0.48 1.92
N PRO A 33 19.08 -0.40 0.89
CA PRO A 33 20.12 -1.42 0.73
C PRO A 33 21.53 -0.85 0.62
N LEU A 34 21.73 0.25 -0.12
CA LEU A 34 23.04 0.89 -0.24
C LEU A 34 23.56 1.44 1.09
N LEU A 35 22.68 2.06 1.89
CA LEU A 35 23.05 2.56 3.21
C LEU A 35 23.36 1.41 4.18
N THR A 36 22.56 0.33 4.15
CA THR A 36 22.84 -0.87 4.95
C THR A 36 24.11 -1.58 4.51
N TRP A 37 24.42 -1.58 3.21
CA TRP A 37 25.67 -2.10 2.67
C TRP A 37 26.87 -1.37 3.26
N ALA A 38 26.83 -0.03 3.22
CA ALA A 38 27.90 0.80 3.74
C ALA A 38 28.07 0.67 5.26
N ALA A 39 26.99 0.39 6.00
CA ALA A 39 27.01 0.32 7.46
C ALA A 39 27.35 -1.06 8.03
N ALA A 40 26.88 -2.14 7.40
CA ALA A 40 26.90 -3.49 7.97
C ALA A 40 27.35 -4.59 6.99
N GLY A 41 27.61 -4.24 5.72
CA GLY A 41 28.19 -5.15 4.73
C GLY A 41 27.17 -5.80 3.76
N PRO A 42 27.63 -6.77 2.93
CA PRO A 42 26.88 -7.29 1.80
C PRO A 42 25.62 -8.05 2.18
N TRP A 43 25.66 -8.87 3.22
CA TRP A 43 24.50 -9.66 3.65
C TRP A 43 23.40 -8.79 4.25
N ALA A 44 23.76 -7.77 5.04
CA ALA A 44 22.85 -6.73 5.49
C ALA A 44 22.15 -6.01 4.33
N ALA A 45 22.87 -5.71 3.25
CA ALA A 45 22.32 -5.08 2.05
C ALA A 45 21.30 -5.97 1.34
N VAL A 46 21.60 -7.26 1.18
CA VAL A 46 20.70 -8.23 0.56
C VAL A 46 19.44 -8.40 1.41
N SER A 47 19.60 -8.52 2.73
CA SER A 47 18.49 -8.55 3.69
C SER A 47 17.59 -7.33 3.58
N ALA A 48 18.18 -6.14 3.55
CA ALA A 48 17.44 -4.89 3.41
C ALA A 48 16.71 -4.79 2.06
N LEU A 49 17.34 -5.23 0.96
CA LEU A 49 16.71 -5.26 -0.36
C LEU A 49 15.50 -6.18 -0.38
N LEU A 50 15.63 -7.39 0.20
CA LEU A 50 14.52 -8.32 0.34
C LEU A 50 13.39 -7.74 1.17
N GLY A 51 13.70 -7.12 2.31
CA GLY A 51 12.71 -6.43 3.15
C GLY A 51 11.97 -5.33 2.39
N ALA A 52 12.70 -4.48 1.66
CA ALA A 52 12.15 -3.40 0.85
C ALA A 52 11.21 -3.92 -0.25
N VAL A 53 11.66 -4.91 -1.02
CA VAL A 53 10.87 -5.52 -2.11
C VAL A 53 9.62 -6.21 -1.55
N LEU A 54 9.78 -6.99 -0.48
CA LEU A 54 8.66 -7.68 0.16
C LEU A 54 7.59 -6.70 0.64
N SER A 55 8.00 -5.57 1.21
CA SER A 55 7.09 -4.51 1.64
C SER A 55 6.25 -3.98 0.49
N VAL A 56 6.89 -3.59 -0.62
CA VAL A 56 6.18 -3.09 -1.81
C VAL A 56 5.21 -4.15 -2.35
N VAL A 57 5.65 -5.41 -2.48
CA VAL A 57 4.80 -6.50 -2.98
C VAL A 57 3.57 -6.68 -2.10
N VAL A 58 3.77 -6.79 -0.78
CA VAL A 58 2.68 -6.99 0.18
C VAL A 58 1.67 -5.86 0.12
N PHE A 59 2.12 -4.60 0.07
CA PHE A 59 1.19 -3.47 0.01
C PHE A 59 0.49 -3.33 -1.34
N VAL A 60 1.18 -3.59 -2.46
CA VAL A 60 0.54 -3.62 -3.78
C VAL A 60 -0.53 -4.71 -3.84
N LEU A 61 -0.24 -5.90 -3.31
CA LEU A 61 -1.22 -6.99 -3.21
C LEU A 61 -2.43 -6.58 -2.35
N GLY A 62 -2.21 -5.91 -1.21
CA GLY A 62 -3.30 -5.38 -0.39
C GLY A 62 -4.21 -4.42 -1.16
N VAL A 63 -3.63 -3.48 -1.92
CA VAL A 63 -4.39 -2.52 -2.75
C VAL A 63 -5.16 -3.24 -3.86
N VAL A 64 -4.55 -4.22 -4.52
CA VAL A 64 -5.21 -5.04 -5.56
C VAL A 64 -6.33 -5.91 -4.96
N GLY A 65 -6.12 -6.47 -3.77
CA GLY A 65 -7.14 -7.22 -3.03
C GLY A 65 -8.36 -6.35 -2.72
N ILE A 66 -8.14 -5.13 -2.22
CA ILE A 66 -9.22 -4.16 -1.97
C ILE A 66 -9.94 -3.80 -3.26
N LYS A 67 -9.24 -3.64 -4.40
CA LYS A 67 -9.90 -3.44 -5.71
C LYS A 67 -10.89 -4.56 -6.00
N GLY A 68 -10.50 -5.82 -5.79
CA GLY A 68 -11.40 -6.97 -5.96
C GLY A 68 -12.63 -6.87 -5.06
N VAL A 69 -12.45 -6.54 -3.79
CA VAL A 69 -13.56 -6.35 -2.83
C VAL A 69 -14.52 -5.25 -3.28
N LEU A 70 -14.00 -4.11 -3.75
CA LEU A 70 -14.80 -2.97 -4.18
C LEU A 70 -15.61 -3.24 -5.46
N THR A 71 -15.28 -4.28 -6.23
CA THR A 71 -16.10 -4.71 -7.37
C THR A 71 -17.29 -5.59 -6.97
N GLY A 72 -17.33 -6.07 -5.72
CA GLY A 72 -18.43 -6.85 -5.17
C GLY A 72 -19.59 -6.03 -4.58
N PRO A 73 -20.59 -6.69 -3.97
CA PRO A 73 -21.71 -6.02 -3.32
C PRO A 73 -21.26 -5.03 -2.24
N THR A 74 -21.83 -3.82 -2.21
CA THR A 74 -21.46 -2.79 -1.22
C THR A 74 -21.70 -3.23 0.22
N ALA A 75 -22.75 -4.02 0.47
CA ALA A 75 -23.08 -4.56 1.79
C ALA A 75 -21.95 -5.41 2.42
N SER A 76 -21.07 -6.02 1.62
CA SER A 76 -19.98 -6.88 2.11
C SER A 76 -18.60 -6.24 2.02
N THR A 77 -18.49 -4.98 1.56
CA THR A 77 -17.17 -4.35 1.31
C THR A 77 -16.28 -4.25 2.56
N MET A 78 -16.85 -3.95 3.73
CA MET A 78 -16.07 -3.90 4.98
C MET A 78 -15.58 -5.28 5.43
N ALA A 79 -16.45 -6.29 5.35
CA ALA A 79 -16.08 -7.68 5.67
C ALA A 79 -15.03 -8.22 4.68
N GLY A 80 -15.17 -7.90 3.39
CA GLY A 80 -14.21 -8.26 2.36
C GLY A 80 -12.84 -7.60 2.58
N ALA A 81 -12.81 -6.31 2.94
CA ALA A 81 -11.56 -5.61 3.24
C ALA A 81 -10.85 -6.23 4.46
N PHE A 82 -11.61 -6.60 5.49
CA PHE A 82 -11.07 -7.34 6.63
C PHE A 82 -10.52 -8.71 6.22
N GLY A 83 -11.23 -9.44 5.36
CA GLY A 83 -10.75 -10.71 4.81
C GLY A 83 -9.42 -10.58 4.06
N VAL A 84 -9.28 -9.54 3.22
CA VAL A 84 -8.01 -9.23 2.54
C VAL A 84 -6.89 -8.97 3.54
N PHE A 85 -7.17 -8.19 4.60
CA PHE A 85 -6.20 -7.91 5.65
C PHE A 85 -5.74 -9.18 6.38
N VAL A 86 -6.67 -10.06 6.76
CA VAL A 86 -6.35 -11.34 7.43
C VAL A 86 -5.51 -12.23 6.52
N LEU A 87 -5.90 -12.37 5.24
CA LEU A 87 -5.14 -13.14 4.27
C LEU A 87 -3.72 -12.57 4.07
N GLN A 88 -3.60 -11.24 4.02
CA GLN A 88 -2.33 -10.56 3.87
C GLN A 88 -1.42 -10.77 5.10
N LEU A 89 -1.97 -10.73 6.32
CA LEU A 89 -1.23 -11.07 7.53
C LEU A 89 -0.77 -12.53 7.55
N ALA A 90 -1.66 -13.46 7.17
CA ALA A 90 -1.30 -14.87 7.10
C ALA A 90 -0.19 -15.14 6.07
N ALA A 91 -0.28 -14.52 4.89
CA ALA A 91 0.76 -14.62 3.87
C ALA A 91 2.08 -14.01 4.33
N LEU A 92 2.06 -12.83 4.96
CA LEU A 92 3.25 -12.19 5.50
C LEU A 92 3.88 -13.05 6.62
N ALA A 93 3.09 -13.61 7.52
CA ALA A 93 3.56 -14.51 8.57
C ALA A 93 4.24 -15.76 8.00
N ALA A 94 3.67 -16.37 6.94
CA ALA A 94 4.28 -17.51 6.26
C ALA A 94 5.62 -17.15 5.60
N VAL A 95 5.72 -15.97 4.99
CA VAL A 95 6.98 -15.48 4.42
C VAL A 95 8.02 -15.23 5.51
N ILE A 96 7.66 -14.54 6.59
CA ILE A 96 8.57 -14.28 7.72
C ILE A 96 9.04 -15.59 8.33
N TRP A 97 8.14 -16.54 8.54
CA TRP A 97 8.48 -17.87 9.03
C TRP A 97 9.51 -18.53 8.12
N SER A 98 9.27 -18.54 6.81
CA SER A 98 10.17 -19.14 5.82
C SER A 98 11.54 -18.47 5.80
N LEU A 99 11.60 -17.13 5.89
CA LEU A 99 12.85 -16.38 5.94
C LEU A 99 13.61 -16.63 7.25
N GLY A 100 12.88 -16.79 8.37
CA GLY A 100 13.45 -17.11 9.67
C GLY A 100 14.14 -18.48 9.74
N GLN A 101 13.90 -19.38 8.78
CA GLN A 101 14.61 -20.65 8.67
C GLN A 101 15.99 -20.50 8.00
N THR A 102 16.31 -19.32 7.45
CA THR A 102 17.60 -19.08 6.77
C THR A 102 18.62 -18.48 7.72
N THR A 103 19.88 -18.90 7.60
CA THR A 103 20.99 -18.42 8.45
C THR A 103 21.82 -17.30 7.84
N TRP A 104 21.64 -17.04 6.54
CA TRP A 104 22.39 -16.03 5.80
C TRP A 104 21.71 -14.66 5.77
N LEU A 105 20.44 -14.57 6.22
CA LEU A 105 19.69 -13.33 6.30
C LEU A 105 19.82 -12.69 7.67
N GLU A 106 20.29 -11.45 7.68
CA GLU A 106 20.21 -10.59 8.86
C GLU A 106 18.77 -10.06 9.03
N VAL A 107 18.14 -10.40 10.15
CA VAL A 107 16.74 -10.06 10.44
C VAL A 107 16.54 -8.56 10.64
N VAL A 108 17.48 -7.87 11.30
CA VAL A 108 17.34 -6.45 11.65
C VAL A 108 17.33 -5.55 10.42
N PRO A 109 18.30 -5.62 9.47
CA PRO A 109 18.27 -4.84 8.24
C PRO A 109 17.02 -5.12 7.39
N LEU A 110 16.60 -6.38 7.32
CA LEU A 110 15.39 -6.79 6.63
C LEU A 110 14.14 -6.12 7.21
N ALA A 111 13.96 -6.21 8.53
CA ALA A 111 12.80 -5.66 9.22
C ALA A 111 12.75 -4.13 9.12
N ILE A 112 13.90 -3.46 9.32
CA ILE A 112 13.99 -2.00 9.21
C ILE A 112 13.63 -1.55 7.80
N ALA A 113 14.19 -2.17 6.77
CA ALA A 113 13.88 -1.82 5.38
C ALA A 113 12.41 -2.06 5.05
N PHE A 114 11.84 -3.19 5.49
CA PHE A 114 10.44 -3.50 5.30
C PHE A 114 9.52 -2.44 5.90
N ILE A 115 9.79 -2.04 7.14
CA ILE A 115 9.00 -1.03 7.87
C ILE A 115 9.15 0.34 7.21
N LEU A 116 10.37 0.80 6.94
CA LEU A 116 10.63 2.12 6.37
C LEU A 116 9.95 2.29 5.00
N VAL A 117 10.17 1.33 4.09
CA VAL A 117 9.56 1.35 2.76
C VAL A 117 8.05 1.25 2.86
N GLY A 118 7.56 0.42 3.79
CA GLY A 118 6.13 0.22 4.03
C GLY A 118 5.44 1.49 4.52
N MET A 119 6.02 2.18 5.49
CA MET A 119 5.50 3.44 6.01
C MET A 119 5.42 4.51 4.93
N VAL A 120 6.46 4.63 4.10
CA VAL A 120 6.48 5.59 2.98
C VAL A 120 5.45 5.23 1.92
N PHE A 121 5.30 3.94 1.60
CA PHE A 121 4.25 3.49 0.69
C PHE A 121 2.85 3.81 1.25
N GLN A 122 2.60 3.53 2.52
CA GLN A 122 1.31 3.81 3.18
C GLN A 122 0.99 5.31 3.21
N ALA A 123 1.94 6.16 3.61
CA ALA A 123 1.79 7.61 3.55
C ALA A 123 1.51 8.08 2.12
N GLY A 124 2.21 7.49 1.14
CA GLY A 124 2.00 7.73 -0.27
C GLY A 124 0.60 7.35 -0.77
N LEU A 125 0.03 6.22 -0.32
CA LEU A 125 -1.35 5.83 -0.62
C LEU A 125 -2.34 6.89 -0.12
N VAL A 126 -2.14 7.38 1.11
CA VAL A 126 -3.00 8.42 1.71
C VAL A 126 -2.91 9.72 0.93
N VAL A 127 -1.69 10.19 0.62
CA VAL A 127 -1.49 11.40 -0.19
C VAL A 127 -2.08 11.23 -1.59
N GLY A 128 -1.86 10.07 -2.21
CA GLY A 128 -2.40 9.73 -3.53
C GLY A 128 -3.93 9.72 -3.56
N TYR A 129 -4.58 9.29 -2.48
CA TYR A 129 -6.02 9.35 -2.29
C TYR A 129 -6.51 10.80 -2.09
N LEU A 130 -5.87 11.55 -1.21
CA LEU A 130 -6.27 12.94 -0.89
C LEU A 130 -6.18 13.85 -2.12
N ARG A 131 -5.18 13.66 -2.99
CA ARG A 131 -5.00 14.47 -4.22
C ARG A 131 -6.15 14.38 -5.22
N ILE A 132 -6.91 13.30 -5.22
CA ILE A 132 -8.01 13.07 -6.18
C ILE A 132 -9.39 13.17 -5.54
N ARG A 133 -9.45 13.34 -4.21
CA ARG A 133 -10.71 13.56 -3.51
C ARG A 133 -11.23 14.95 -3.89
N THR A 134 -12.33 15.01 -4.63
CA THR A 134 -13.06 16.27 -4.82
C THR A 134 -13.78 16.60 -3.51
N PRO A 135 -13.62 17.81 -2.95
CA PRO A 135 -14.42 18.23 -1.81
C PRO A 135 -15.90 18.22 -2.22
N LEU A 136 -16.74 17.63 -1.36
CA LEU A 136 -18.19 17.64 -1.53
C LEU A 136 -18.67 19.02 -1.08
N ASP A 137 -18.81 19.93 -2.03
CA ASP A 137 -19.50 21.21 -1.83
C ASP A 137 -21.01 20.92 -1.82
N VAL A 138 -21.48 20.42 -0.68
CA VAL A 138 -22.91 20.19 -0.44
C VAL A 138 -23.40 21.40 0.35
N THR A 139 -24.05 22.35 -0.34
CA THR A 139 -24.93 23.31 0.33
C THR A 139 -26.00 22.52 1.06
N LEU A 140 -25.96 22.54 2.39
CA LEU A 140 -26.97 21.91 3.21
C LEU A 140 -28.29 22.69 3.03
N PRO A 141 -29.46 22.02 3.02
CA PRO A 141 -30.74 22.72 2.96
C PRO A 141 -30.87 23.67 4.16
N GLY A 142 -30.73 24.99 3.92
CA GLY A 142 -30.81 26.04 4.95
C GLY A 142 -29.61 27.00 5.01
N GLU A 143 -28.55 26.78 4.22
CA GLU A 143 -27.36 27.62 4.24
C GLU A 143 -27.53 28.85 3.31
N THR A 144 -28.04 29.95 3.87
CA THR A 144 -28.02 31.27 3.22
C THR A 144 -26.62 31.86 3.29
N ARG A 145 -26.04 32.22 2.14
CA ARG A 145 -24.77 32.94 2.03
C ARG A 145 -24.84 34.32 2.65
#